data_AF-A0A4Q3Z4D6-F1
#
_entry.id   AF-A0A4Q3Z4D6-F1
#
_cell.length_a   1.000
_cell.length_b   1.000
_cell.length_c   1.000
_cell.angle_alpha   90.00
_cell.angle_beta   90.00
_cell.angle_gamma   90.00
#
_symmetry.space_group_name_H-M   'P 1'
#
loop_
_entity.id
_entity.type
_entity.pdbx_description
1 polymer ?
#
loop_
_entity_poly.entity_id
_entity_poly.type
_entity_poly.pdbx_seq_one_letter_code
_entity_poly.pdbx_strand_id
1 'polypeptide(L)'
;MTQRPAFDFEISTLRRQEPIDGDPFHTWVVGADNQVLVAFYRDPSGFLLRYPGIADIVVAHGGRRCIAHPCAQGMERLVRHFFISQVRPLMLGLAGWQVYHGSSVEVGGASVAFLGASGLGKSTLAASFSRNGQDYLSDDFICLTRRGNGVHVQEPVEPSLRLRPESVAALVGAQSGTLVGADTLLGKMRIQPSRDFPFCSSARPLRAAFFLGHLGAEAVRITPLAGAEAFVEWVRASFQIDVVAPDALTRQMTRISRLVAEIPCFRLDYPREFARLGEVRAAVLDTIDGIAPLPNAAASG
;
A
#
# COMPACT_ATOMS: atom_id res chain seq x y z
N MET A 1 8.22 -5.17 17.13
CA MET A 1 8.08 -6.31 16.19
C MET A 1 8.99 -6.05 15.02
N THR A 2 10.03 -6.86 14.84
CA THR A 2 11.08 -6.66 13.83
C THR A 2 10.94 -7.60 12.64
N GLN A 3 10.27 -8.74 12.79
CA GLN A 3 10.07 -9.75 11.73
C GLN A 3 8.57 -9.95 11.45
N ARG A 4 8.17 -9.88 10.18
CA ARG A 4 6.78 -10.07 9.76
C ARG A 4 6.27 -11.46 10.16
N PRO A 5 5.01 -11.57 10.62
CA PRO A 5 4.43 -12.86 10.94
C PRO A 5 4.33 -13.73 9.68
N ALA A 6 4.60 -15.02 9.84
CA ALA A 6 4.22 -16.01 8.84
C ALA A 6 2.68 -16.11 8.83
N PHE A 7 2.10 -16.07 7.63
CA PHE A 7 0.68 -16.25 7.40
C PHE A 7 0.45 -17.61 6.76
N ASP A 8 -0.53 -18.34 7.27
CA ASP A 8 -1.06 -19.53 6.63
C ASP A 8 -2.16 -19.09 5.65
N PHE A 9 -1.89 -19.27 4.36
CA PHE A 9 -2.83 -18.95 3.29
C PHE A 9 -3.08 -20.19 2.45
N GLU A 10 -4.32 -20.64 2.46
CA GLU A 10 -4.79 -21.82 1.77
C GLU A 10 -5.85 -21.42 0.74
N ILE A 11 -5.75 -21.96 -0.48
CA ILE A 11 -6.85 -21.95 -1.44
C ILE A 11 -7.49 -23.33 -1.37
N SER A 12 -8.71 -23.38 -0.85
CA SER A 12 -9.46 -24.59 -0.62
C SER A 12 -10.31 -24.96 -1.86
N THR A 13 -11.19 -25.94 -1.69
CA THR A 13 -12.11 -26.37 -2.73
C THR A 13 -13.11 -25.28 -3.10
N LEU A 14 -13.69 -25.45 -4.29
CA LEU A 14 -14.70 -24.54 -4.81
C LEU A 14 -15.91 -24.48 -3.87
N ARG A 15 -16.43 -23.27 -3.65
CA ARG A 15 -17.62 -23.04 -2.83
C ARG A 15 -18.50 -21.98 -3.47
N ARG A 16 -19.77 -22.32 -3.71
CA ARG A 16 -20.75 -21.35 -4.17
C ARG A 16 -20.97 -20.28 -3.09
N GLN A 17 -21.09 -19.03 -3.53
CA GLN A 17 -21.40 -17.90 -2.65
C GLN A 17 -22.91 -17.87 -2.39
N GLU A 18 -23.35 -18.65 -1.41
CA GLU A 18 -24.73 -18.59 -0.93
C GLU A 18 -25.02 -17.23 -0.27
N PRO A 19 -26.28 -16.76 -0.29
CA PRO A 19 -26.68 -15.56 0.45
C PRO A 19 -26.20 -15.63 1.91
N ILE A 20 -25.69 -14.50 2.43
CA ILE A 20 -25.32 -14.37 3.84
C ILE A 20 -26.44 -13.60 4.53
N ASP A 21 -26.89 -14.09 5.68
CA ASP A 21 -27.86 -13.38 6.50
C ASP A 21 -27.22 -12.14 7.12
N GLY A 22 -27.88 -10.99 6.95
CA GLY A 22 -27.43 -9.70 7.46
C GLY A 22 -26.56 -8.90 6.48
N ASP A 23 -26.47 -7.60 6.75
CA ASP A 23 -25.72 -6.68 5.91
C ASP A 23 -24.21 -6.76 6.19
N PRO A 24 -23.36 -6.56 5.17
CA PRO A 24 -21.93 -6.39 5.40
C PRO A 24 -21.69 -5.16 6.27
N PHE A 25 -20.81 -5.27 7.27
CA PHE A 25 -20.49 -4.15 8.15
C PHE A 25 -19.56 -3.13 7.47
N HIS A 26 -18.92 -3.51 6.37
CA HIS A 26 -18.10 -2.64 5.53
C HIS A 26 -18.08 -3.14 4.09
N THR A 27 -17.84 -2.24 3.14
CA THR A 27 -17.64 -2.60 1.72
C THR A 27 -16.55 -1.72 1.11
N TRP A 28 -15.75 -2.30 0.22
CA TRP A 28 -14.91 -1.54 -0.69
C TRP A 28 -15.51 -1.56 -2.07
N VAL A 29 -15.56 -0.38 -2.69
CA VAL A 29 -16.13 -0.19 -4.02
C VAL A 29 -15.05 0.23 -5.01
N VAL A 30 -15.28 -0.09 -6.27
CA VAL A 30 -14.39 0.25 -7.39
C VAL A 30 -15.19 0.81 -8.56
N GLY A 31 -14.55 1.70 -9.32
CA GLY A 31 -15.15 2.33 -10.50
C GLY A 31 -16.10 3.49 -10.16
N ALA A 32 -16.54 4.20 -11.20
CA ALA A 32 -17.49 5.32 -11.06
C ALA A 32 -18.89 4.85 -10.63
N ASP A 33 -19.23 3.59 -10.94
CA ASP A 33 -20.54 2.99 -10.64
C ASP A 33 -20.62 2.40 -9.23
N ASN A 34 -19.60 2.61 -8.38
CA ASN A 34 -19.50 2.07 -7.01
C ASN A 34 -19.76 0.56 -6.92
N GLN A 35 -19.23 -0.21 -7.89
CA GLN A 35 -19.35 -1.67 -7.84
C GLN A 35 -18.63 -2.23 -6.63
N VAL A 36 -19.29 -3.10 -5.87
CA VAL A 36 -18.70 -3.72 -4.68
C VAL A 36 -17.59 -4.67 -5.11
N LEU A 37 -16.35 -4.30 -4.78
CA LEU A 37 -15.17 -5.13 -4.98
C LEU A 37 -15.10 -6.21 -3.90
N VAL A 38 -15.33 -5.84 -2.65
CA VAL A 38 -15.35 -6.75 -1.50
C VAL A 38 -16.34 -6.27 -0.44
N ALA A 39 -17.08 -7.21 0.12
CA ALA A 39 -17.98 -7.02 1.24
C ALA A 39 -17.45 -7.76 2.48
N PHE A 40 -17.47 -7.10 3.62
CA PHE A 40 -16.92 -7.60 4.88
C PHE A 40 -18.06 -8.03 5.81
N TYR A 41 -18.00 -9.28 6.27
CA TYR A 41 -18.94 -9.88 7.19
C TYR A 41 -18.23 -10.37 8.44
N ARG A 42 -18.95 -10.40 9.55
CA ARG A 42 -18.48 -11.05 10.77
C ARG A 42 -18.68 -12.55 10.63
N ASP A 43 -17.68 -13.32 11.04
CA ASP A 43 -17.74 -14.78 11.08
C ASP A 43 -17.37 -15.24 12.50
N PRO A 44 -17.98 -16.31 13.06
CA PRO A 44 -17.61 -16.81 14.39
C PRO A 44 -16.11 -17.12 14.56
N SER A 45 -15.39 -17.41 13.48
CA SER A 45 -13.95 -17.66 13.47
C SER A 45 -13.10 -16.42 13.12
N GLY A 46 -13.73 -15.30 12.71
CA GLY A 46 -13.11 -14.00 12.49
C GLY A 46 -13.91 -13.14 11.52
N PHE A 47 -13.46 -13.09 10.27
CA PHE A 47 -14.05 -12.27 9.23
C PHE A 47 -14.24 -13.07 7.94
N LEU A 48 -15.30 -12.75 7.22
CA LEU A 48 -15.54 -13.25 5.87
C LEU A 48 -15.47 -12.07 4.89
N LEU A 49 -14.55 -12.15 3.95
CA LEU A 49 -14.36 -11.19 2.87
C LEU A 49 -14.93 -11.81 1.61
N ARG A 50 -16.08 -11.31 1.17
CA ARG A 50 -16.75 -11.76 -0.04
C ARG A 50 -16.36 -10.89 -1.22
N TYR A 51 -15.67 -11.48 -2.19
CA TYR A 51 -15.44 -10.91 -3.52
C TYR A 51 -16.54 -11.43 -4.45
N PRO A 52 -17.56 -10.62 -4.79
CA PRO A 52 -18.74 -11.10 -5.51
C PRO A 52 -18.37 -11.74 -6.86
N GLY A 53 -18.82 -12.98 -7.07
CA GLY A 53 -18.55 -13.74 -8.30
C GLY A 53 -17.11 -14.24 -8.43
N ILE A 54 -16.31 -14.18 -7.35
CA ILE A 54 -14.89 -14.59 -7.39
C ILE A 54 -14.59 -15.59 -6.28
N ALA A 55 -14.69 -15.17 -5.01
CA ALA A 55 -14.32 -16.00 -3.88
C ALA A 55 -14.84 -15.46 -2.55
N ASP A 56 -15.02 -16.35 -1.60
CA ASP A 56 -15.14 -16.03 -0.19
C ASP A 56 -13.82 -16.33 0.51
N ILE A 57 -13.28 -15.36 1.24
CA ILE A 57 -12.02 -15.51 1.99
C ILE A 57 -12.32 -15.35 3.48
N VAL A 58 -12.08 -16.42 4.24
CA VAL A 58 -12.27 -16.44 5.69
C VAL A 58 -10.94 -16.13 6.37
N VAL A 59 -10.91 -15.09 7.20
CA VAL A 59 -9.72 -14.62 7.94
C VAL A 59 -9.94 -14.84 9.42
N ALA A 60 -9.05 -15.58 10.08
CA ALA A 60 -9.15 -15.82 11.51
C ALA A 60 -8.93 -14.54 12.34
N HIS A 61 -9.54 -14.42 13.52
CA HIS A 61 -9.46 -13.24 14.42
C HIS A 61 -8.04 -12.67 14.62
N GLY A 62 -7.02 -13.52 14.73
CA GLY A 62 -5.63 -13.09 14.92
C GLY A 62 -4.88 -12.69 13.64
N GLY A 63 -5.52 -12.76 12.48
CA GLY A 63 -4.91 -12.49 11.18
C GLY A 63 -3.77 -13.43 10.81
N ARG A 64 -3.65 -14.62 11.43
CA ARG A 64 -2.54 -15.56 11.18
C ARG A 64 -2.84 -16.63 10.14
N ARG A 65 -4.12 -16.91 9.92
CA ARG A 65 -4.61 -17.89 8.96
C ARG A 65 -5.74 -17.29 8.14
N CYS A 66 -5.74 -17.59 6.85
CA CYS A 66 -6.89 -17.34 5.99
C CYS A 66 -7.07 -18.49 4.99
N ILE A 67 -8.33 -18.79 4.69
CA ILE A 67 -8.72 -19.82 3.74
C ILE A 67 -9.61 -19.15 2.69
N ALA A 68 -9.22 -19.26 1.43
CA ALA A 68 -10.00 -18.77 0.31
C ALA A 68 -10.75 -19.92 -0.36
N HIS A 69 -12.03 -19.70 -0.63
CA HIS A 69 -12.91 -20.60 -1.36
C HIS A 69 -13.33 -19.93 -2.67
N PRO A 70 -12.70 -20.27 -3.81
CA PRO A 70 -13.10 -19.74 -5.11
C PRO A 70 -14.52 -20.19 -5.47
N CYS A 71 -15.29 -19.35 -6.15
CA CYS A 71 -16.66 -19.70 -6.54
C CYS A 71 -16.74 -20.56 -7.82
N ALA A 72 -15.68 -20.56 -8.62
CA ALA A 72 -15.58 -21.29 -9.88
C ALA A 72 -14.11 -21.62 -10.21
N GLN A 73 -13.90 -22.58 -11.12
CA GLN A 73 -12.55 -22.91 -11.63
C GLN A 73 -11.93 -21.71 -12.35
N GLY A 74 -10.61 -21.54 -12.24
CA GLY A 74 -9.85 -20.48 -12.91
C GLY A 74 -9.75 -19.18 -12.12
N MET A 75 -10.41 -19.08 -10.96
CA MET A 75 -10.36 -17.91 -10.09
C MET A 75 -9.12 -17.87 -9.17
N GLU A 76 -8.30 -18.92 -9.15
CA GLU A 76 -7.17 -19.06 -8.23
C GLU A 76 -6.16 -17.93 -8.38
N ARG A 77 -5.93 -17.46 -9.61
CA ARG A 77 -5.01 -16.34 -9.87
C ARG A 77 -5.53 -15.03 -9.26
N LEU A 78 -6.83 -14.76 -9.38
CA LEU A 78 -7.48 -13.60 -8.77
C LEU A 78 -7.45 -13.68 -7.24
N VAL A 79 -7.75 -14.86 -6.70
CA VAL A 79 -7.69 -15.10 -5.25
C VAL A 79 -6.29 -14.83 -4.71
N ARG A 80 -5.24 -15.32 -5.38
CA ARG A 80 -3.85 -15.01 -5.01
C ARG A 80 -3.54 -13.52 -5.12
N HIS A 81 -4.06 -12.85 -6.15
CA HIS A 81 -3.92 -11.41 -6.29
C HIS A 81 -4.49 -10.69 -5.06
N PHE A 82 -5.78 -10.93 -4.75
CA PHE A 82 -6.46 -10.27 -3.63
C PHE A 82 -5.82 -10.59 -2.31
N PHE A 83 -5.34 -11.83 -2.13
CA PHE A 83 -4.56 -12.17 -0.96
C PHE A 83 -3.36 -11.22 -0.81
N ILE A 84 -2.56 -11.03 -1.86
CA ILE A 84 -1.36 -10.21 -1.77
C ILE A 84 -1.69 -8.72 -1.60
N SER A 85 -2.60 -8.16 -2.39
CA SER A 85 -2.89 -6.70 -2.41
C SER A 85 -3.81 -6.22 -1.30
N GLN A 86 -4.67 -7.09 -0.75
CA GLN A 86 -5.79 -6.67 0.09
C GLN A 86 -5.89 -7.48 1.39
N VAL A 87 -6.00 -8.80 1.32
CA VAL A 87 -6.23 -9.63 2.52
C VAL A 87 -5.01 -9.62 3.42
N ARG A 88 -3.81 -9.76 2.85
CA ARG A 88 -2.56 -9.77 3.60
C ARG A 88 -2.28 -8.47 4.37
N PRO A 89 -2.41 -7.26 3.80
CA PRO A 89 -2.26 -6.04 4.58
C PRO A 89 -3.31 -5.92 5.71
N LEU A 90 -4.53 -6.42 5.51
CA LEU A 90 -5.53 -6.50 6.58
C LEU A 90 -5.12 -7.48 7.69
N MET A 91 -4.60 -8.65 7.32
CA MET A 91 -4.06 -9.64 8.26
C MET A 91 -2.87 -9.10 9.07
N LEU A 92 -1.97 -8.35 8.43
CA LEU A 92 -0.90 -7.62 9.12
C LEU A 92 -1.47 -6.62 10.14
N GLY A 93 -2.50 -5.87 9.75
CA GLY A 93 -3.21 -4.95 10.65
C GLY A 93 -3.81 -5.66 11.87
N LEU A 94 -4.50 -6.78 11.66
CA LEU A 94 -5.03 -7.64 12.73
C LEU A 94 -3.93 -8.17 13.65
N ALA A 95 -2.77 -8.51 13.10
CA ALA A 95 -1.59 -8.91 13.86
C ALA A 95 -0.88 -7.73 14.56
N GLY A 96 -1.46 -6.53 14.51
CA GLY A 96 -0.99 -5.33 15.21
C GLY A 96 0.10 -4.55 14.48
N TRP A 97 0.32 -4.79 13.18
CA TRP A 97 1.25 -4.01 12.36
C TRP A 97 0.63 -2.70 11.89
N GLN A 98 1.46 -1.71 11.61
CA GLN A 98 1.04 -0.45 11.02
C GLN A 98 1.16 -0.56 9.51
N VAL A 99 0.03 -0.65 8.81
CA VAL A 99 -0.02 -0.87 7.36
C VAL A 99 -0.84 0.23 6.71
N TYR A 100 -0.27 0.84 5.68
CA TYR A 100 -0.89 1.97 4.99
C TYR A 100 -0.86 1.75 3.48
N HIS A 101 -1.95 2.12 2.80
CA HIS A 101 -2.04 2.20 1.35
C HIS A 101 -1.04 3.22 0.83
N GLY A 102 0.00 2.71 0.17
CA GLY A 102 1.16 3.52 -0.15
C GLY A 102 2.14 2.81 -1.05
N SER A 103 3.00 3.60 -1.67
CA SER A 103 4.25 3.14 -2.25
C SER A 103 5.40 3.89 -1.58
N SER A 104 6.61 3.39 -1.73
CA SER A 104 7.79 4.11 -1.25
C SER A 104 9.02 3.84 -2.09
N VAL A 105 9.94 4.80 -2.05
CA VAL A 105 11.24 4.75 -2.72
C VAL A 105 12.35 5.06 -1.73
N GLU A 106 13.56 4.69 -2.09
CA GLU A 106 14.79 4.97 -1.37
C GLU A 106 15.41 6.26 -1.92
N VAL A 107 15.75 7.17 -1.01
CA VAL A 107 16.44 8.44 -1.29
C VAL A 107 17.45 8.68 -0.17
N GLY A 108 18.75 8.70 -0.50
CA GLY A 108 19.80 9.12 0.43
C GLY A 108 19.96 8.23 1.67
N GLY A 109 19.74 6.92 1.54
CA GLY A 109 19.75 5.92 2.61
C GLY A 109 18.43 5.80 3.39
N ALA A 110 17.39 6.56 3.02
CA ALA A 110 16.12 6.63 3.74
C ALA A 110 14.92 6.39 2.81
N SER A 111 13.75 6.10 3.37
CA SER A 111 12.52 5.87 2.61
C SER A 111 11.67 7.13 2.52
N VAL A 112 11.14 7.40 1.33
CA VAL A 112 10.11 8.41 1.08
C VAL A 112 8.82 7.69 0.72
N ALA A 113 7.74 7.96 1.46
CA ALA A 113 6.45 7.32 1.22
C ALA A 113 5.50 8.22 0.42
N PHE A 114 4.80 7.63 -0.54
CA PHE A 114 3.69 8.25 -1.28
C PHE A 114 2.39 7.57 -0.86
N LEU A 115 1.47 8.35 -0.28
CA LEU A 115 0.21 7.89 0.32
C LEU A 115 -0.98 8.58 -0.36
N GLY A 116 -2.17 8.04 -0.17
CA GLY A 116 -3.41 8.63 -0.72
C GLY A 116 -4.34 7.59 -1.35
N ALA A 117 -5.48 8.05 -1.84
CA ALA A 117 -6.51 7.18 -2.41
C ALA A 117 -6.02 6.34 -3.60
N SER A 118 -6.72 5.24 -3.87
CA SER A 118 -6.46 4.42 -5.05
C SER A 118 -6.62 5.25 -6.33
N GLY A 119 -5.76 5.02 -7.32
CA GLY A 119 -5.81 5.75 -8.60
C GLY A 119 -5.15 7.12 -8.62
N LEU A 120 -4.69 7.68 -7.49
CA LEU A 120 -4.00 8.99 -7.47
C LEU A 120 -2.56 8.97 -8.02
N GLY A 121 -2.03 7.81 -8.41
CA GLY A 121 -0.73 7.70 -9.06
C GLY A 121 0.46 7.34 -8.17
N LYS A 122 0.23 6.83 -6.95
CA LYS A 122 1.30 6.39 -6.01
C LYS A 122 2.31 5.43 -6.65
N SER A 123 1.80 4.36 -7.27
CA SER A 123 2.62 3.35 -7.95
C SER A 123 3.34 3.95 -9.15
N THR A 124 2.66 4.81 -9.92
CA THR A 124 3.24 5.54 -11.06
C THR A 124 4.39 6.45 -10.63
N LEU A 125 4.24 7.14 -9.50
CA LEU A 125 5.28 8.01 -8.97
C LEU A 125 6.49 7.20 -8.47
N ALA A 126 6.27 6.11 -7.71
CA ALA A 126 7.34 5.21 -7.30
C ALA A 126 8.08 4.60 -8.50
N ALA A 127 7.35 4.17 -9.54
CA ALA A 127 7.95 3.69 -10.78
C ALA A 127 8.71 4.78 -11.53
N SER A 128 8.23 6.03 -11.49
CA SER A 128 8.92 7.18 -12.10
C SER A 128 10.26 7.46 -11.43
N PHE A 129 10.31 7.47 -10.10
CA PHE A 129 11.56 7.52 -9.35
C PHE A 129 12.47 6.34 -9.69
N SER A 130 11.90 5.12 -9.72
CA SER A 130 12.69 3.94 -10.02
C SER A 130 13.34 3.94 -11.39
N ARG A 131 12.59 4.38 -12.40
CA ARG A 131 13.10 4.58 -13.76
C ARG A 131 14.25 5.59 -13.84
N ASN A 132 14.40 6.45 -12.82
CA ASN A 132 15.41 7.50 -12.74
C ASN A 132 16.49 7.22 -11.68
N GLY A 133 16.65 5.96 -11.29
CA GLY A 133 17.81 5.49 -10.52
C GLY A 133 17.62 5.41 -9.01
N GLN A 134 16.46 5.77 -8.47
CA GLN A 134 16.13 5.49 -7.07
C GLN A 134 15.61 4.07 -6.90
N ASP A 135 15.93 3.38 -5.81
CA ASP A 135 15.34 2.06 -5.60
C ASP A 135 13.88 2.21 -5.17
N TYR A 136 12.94 1.50 -5.80
CA TYR A 136 11.63 1.37 -5.16
C TYR A 136 11.76 0.43 -3.98
N LEU A 137 11.08 0.78 -2.89
CA LEU A 137 11.03 -0.04 -1.68
C LEU A 137 9.71 -0.76 -1.61
N SER A 138 8.55 -0.13 -1.80
CA SER A 138 7.25 -0.83 -1.71
C SER A 138 6.18 -0.26 -2.62
N ASP A 139 5.15 -1.05 -2.90
CA ASP A 139 3.97 -0.64 -3.69
C ASP A 139 2.70 -1.37 -3.22
N ASP A 140 1.53 -0.83 -3.54
CA ASP A 140 0.19 -1.10 -2.98
C ASP A 140 0.05 -0.81 -1.47
N PHE A 141 1.01 -1.24 -0.64
CA PHE A 141 1.04 -0.92 0.78
C PHE A 141 2.46 -0.76 1.34
N ILE A 142 2.59 0.12 2.32
CA ILE A 142 3.78 0.25 3.15
C ILE A 142 3.52 -0.34 4.54
N CYS A 143 4.55 -0.91 5.15
CA CYS A 143 4.46 -1.52 6.47
C CYS A 143 5.50 -0.87 7.38
N LEU A 144 5.03 -0.20 8.44
CA LEU A 144 5.87 0.58 9.35
C LEU A 144 6.19 -0.20 10.62
N THR A 145 7.48 -0.22 10.95
CA THR A 145 8.01 -0.74 12.21
C THR A 145 8.82 0.31 12.92
N ARG A 146 8.88 0.24 14.25
CA ARG A 146 9.87 0.99 15.01
C ARG A 146 11.14 0.17 15.20
N ARG A 147 12.29 0.78 14.95
CA ARG A 147 13.63 0.24 15.22
C ARG A 147 14.45 1.35 15.90
N GLY A 148 14.88 1.12 17.14
CA GLY A 148 15.46 2.18 17.98
C GLY A 148 14.51 3.38 18.10
N ASN A 149 15.05 4.58 17.86
CA ASN A 149 14.30 5.84 17.90
C ASN A 149 13.63 6.21 16.57
N GLY A 150 13.74 5.37 15.54
CA GLY A 150 13.23 5.64 14.20
C GLY A 150 12.02 4.80 13.81
N VAL A 151 11.24 5.34 12.88
CA VAL A 151 10.22 4.59 12.13
C VAL A 151 10.85 4.13 10.82
N HIS A 152 10.63 2.87 10.44
CA HIS A 152 11.17 2.28 9.22
C HIS A 152 10.06 1.70 8.37
N VAL A 153 10.17 1.87 7.05
CA VAL A 153 9.43 1.09 6.07
C VAL A 153 10.14 -0.24 5.91
N GLN A 154 9.41 -1.34 6.11
CA GLN A 154 9.91 -2.69 5.89
C GLN A 154 9.91 -3.06 4.41
N GLU A 155 10.92 -3.80 3.98
CA GLU A 155 10.99 -4.38 2.63
C GLU A 155 9.74 -5.22 2.32
N PRO A 156 9.15 -5.14 1.12
CA PRO A 156 7.96 -5.87 0.73
C PRO A 156 8.29 -7.35 0.61
N VAL A 157 7.28 -8.19 0.79
CA VAL A 157 7.48 -9.63 0.60
C VAL A 157 7.47 -10.01 -0.89
N GLU A 158 6.80 -9.23 -1.72
CA GLU A 158 6.87 -9.38 -3.17
C GLU A 158 7.45 -8.08 -3.76
N PRO A 159 8.68 -8.09 -4.28
CA PRO A 159 9.29 -6.91 -4.87
C PRO A 159 8.68 -6.71 -6.26
N SER A 160 7.62 -5.92 -6.35
CA SER A 160 6.99 -5.60 -7.64
C SER A 160 6.33 -4.23 -7.62
N LEU A 161 6.33 -3.55 -8.77
CA LEU A 161 5.50 -2.38 -9.02
C LEU A 161 4.26 -2.79 -9.83
N ARG A 162 3.11 -2.21 -9.52
CA ARG A 162 1.82 -2.55 -10.13
C ARG A 162 1.22 -1.32 -10.79
N LEU A 163 1.42 -1.23 -12.10
CA LEU A 163 1.06 -0.07 -12.90
C LEU A 163 -0.13 -0.38 -13.80
N ARG A 164 -0.95 0.65 -14.08
CA ARG A 164 -1.94 0.55 -15.15
C ARG A 164 -1.26 0.59 -16.53
N PRO A 165 -1.89 0.07 -17.61
CA PRO A 165 -1.26 -0.04 -18.93
C PRO A 165 -0.75 1.29 -19.47
N GLU A 166 -1.46 2.39 -19.21
CA GLU A 166 -1.03 3.73 -19.60
C GLU A 166 0.27 4.17 -18.91
N SER A 167 0.43 3.82 -17.62
CA SER A 167 1.66 4.10 -16.88
C SER A 167 2.82 3.22 -17.36
N VAL A 168 2.54 1.96 -17.73
CA VAL A 168 3.54 1.08 -18.35
C VAL A 168 4.00 1.63 -19.69
N ALA A 169 3.05 2.00 -20.56
CA ALA A 169 3.35 2.54 -21.87
C ALA A 169 4.22 3.81 -21.77
N ALA A 170 3.92 4.68 -20.80
CA ALA A 170 4.66 5.93 -20.60
C ALA A 170 6.04 5.75 -19.94
N LEU A 171 6.19 4.82 -18.98
CA LEU A 171 7.41 4.73 -18.15
C LEU A 171 8.35 3.59 -18.53
N VAL A 172 7.80 2.48 -19.03
CA VAL A 172 8.55 1.26 -19.37
C VAL A 172 8.82 1.22 -20.87
N GLY A 173 7.82 1.60 -21.69
CA GLY A 173 7.85 1.41 -23.13
C GLY A 173 7.55 -0.04 -23.54
N ALA A 174 7.27 -0.26 -24.83
CA ALA A 174 6.75 -1.54 -25.35
C ALA A 174 7.77 -2.71 -25.35
N GLN A 175 9.05 -2.49 -25.01
CA GLN A 175 10.13 -3.44 -25.26
C GLN A 175 10.86 -3.98 -24.02
N SER A 176 10.46 -3.63 -22.80
CA SER A 176 11.15 -4.16 -21.62
C SER A 176 10.67 -5.56 -21.28
N GLY A 177 11.58 -6.54 -21.29
CA GLY A 177 11.38 -7.91 -20.76
C GLY A 177 11.11 -7.99 -19.25
N THR A 178 10.77 -6.87 -18.62
CA THR A 178 10.50 -6.68 -17.19
C THR A 178 9.02 -6.86 -16.84
N LEU A 179 8.15 -6.92 -17.85
CA LEU A 179 6.71 -7.08 -17.68
C LEU A 179 6.37 -8.55 -17.47
N VAL A 180 5.94 -8.90 -16.25
CA VAL A 180 5.50 -10.26 -15.93
C VAL A 180 3.98 -10.28 -15.93
N GLY A 181 3.42 -10.41 -17.13
CA GLY A 181 1.99 -10.61 -17.39
C GLY A 181 1.09 -9.44 -16.97
N ALA A 182 0.02 -9.24 -17.74
CA ALA A 182 -1.10 -8.43 -17.26
C ALA A 182 -1.86 -9.23 -16.21
N ASP A 183 -2.16 -8.63 -15.05
CA ASP A 183 -3.27 -9.08 -14.23
C ASP A 183 -4.54 -8.64 -14.95
N THR A 184 -4.90 -9.40 -15.99
CA THR A 184 -5.90 -9.03 -17.02
C THR A 184 -7.27 -8.74 -16.43
N LEU A 185 -7.54 -9.19 -15.21
CA LEU A 185 -8.83 -9.07 -14.55
C LEU A 185 -8.96 -7.80 -13.68
N LEU A 186 -7.85 -7.14 -13.32
CA LEU A 186 -7.84 -5.87 -12.58
C LEU A 186 -7.15 -4.72 -13.32
N GLY A 187 -6.71 -4.97 -14.56
CA GLY A 187 -6.16 -3.95 -15.45
C GLY A 187 -4.87 -3.32 -14.94
N LYS A 188 -4.06 -4.03 -14.14
CA LYS A 188 -2.70 -3.61 -13.78
C LYS A 188 -1.68 -4.65 -14.24
N MET A 189 -0.51 -4.19 -14.67
CA MET A 189 0.64 -5.00 -15.05
C MET A 189 1.68 -4.96 -13.93
N ARG A 190 2.34 -6.10 -13.73
CA ARG A 190 3.43 -6.24 -12.76
C ARG A 190 4.77 -5.97 -13.44
N ILE A 191 5.59 -5.14 -12.80
CA ILE A 191 6.98 -4.90 -13.15
C ILE A 191 7.84 -5.51 -12.04
N GLN A 192 8.72 -6.43 -12.42
CA GLN A 192 9.68 -7.04 -11.50
C GLN A 192 10.95 -6.16 -11.35
N PRO A 193 11.77 -6.38 -10.31
CA PRO A 193 13.04 -5.71 -10.18
C PRO A 193 13.89 -5.96 -11.43
N SER A 194 14.51 -4.91 -11.94
CA SER A 194 15.44 -4.99 -13.05
C SER A 194 16.47 -3.87 -12.96
N ARG A 195 17.41 -3.82 -13.92
CA ARG A 195 18.35 -2.70 -14.02
C ARG A 195 17.63 -1.36 -14.20
N ASP A 196 16.51 -1.35 -14.91
CA ASP A 196 15.72 -0.15 -15.19
C ASP A 196 14.77 0.21 -14.05
N PHE A 197 14.47 -0.74 -13.17
CA PHE A 197 13.59 -0.60 -12.02
C PHE A 197 14.26 -1.25 -10.80
N PRO A 198 15.29 -0.62 -10.22
CA PRO A 198 16.03 -1.21 -9.12
C PRO A 198 15.19 -1.24 -7.83
N PHE A 199 15.46 -2.22 -6.98
CA PHE A 199 14.65 -2.56 -5.81
C PHE A 199 15.48 -2.57 -4.52
N CYS A 200 14.97 -1.90 -3.49
CA CYS A 200 15.60 -1.88 -2.17
C CYS A 200 15.11 -3.06 -1.34
N SER A 201 15.97 -4.06 -1.12
CA SER A 201 15.62 -5.27 -0.35
C SER A 201 15.81 -5.13 1.16
N SER A 202 16.01 -3.92 1.67
CA SER A 202 16.31 -3.66 3.09
C SER A 202 15.39 -2.60 3.66
N ALA A 203 14.98 -2.79 4.91
CA ALA A 203 14.19 -1.78 5.63
C ALA A 203 14.94 -0.45 5.73
N ARG A 204 14.25 0.65 5.39
CA ARG A 204 14.82 2.00 5.42
C ARG A 204 14.06 2.90 6.39
N PRO A 205 14.76 3.81 7.11
CA PRO A 205 14.09 4.73 8.01
C PRO A 205 13.19 5.67 7.19
N LEU A 206 11.96 5.90 7.65
CA LEU A 206 10.99 6.74 6.98
C LEU A 206 11.39 8.20 7.17
N ARG A 207 11.64 8.88 6.06
CA ARG A 207 12.14 10.24 6.00
C ARG A 207 11.03 11.28 5.97
N ALA A 208 10.03 11.03 5.14
CA ALA A 208 8.90 11.92 4.90
C ALA A 208 7.74 11.12 4.28
N ALA A 209 6.52 11.63 4.49
CA ALA A 209 5.31 11.11 3.88
C ALA A 209 4.65 12.18 3.01
N PHE A 210 4.47 11.87 1.73
CA PHE A 210 3.78 12.71 0.76
C PHE A 210 2.40 12.13 0.46
N PHE A 211 1.37 12.84 0.88
CA PHE A 211 -0.02 12.51 0.59
C PHE A 211 -0.44 13.14 -0.73
N LEU A 212 -0.76 12.28 -1.70
CA LEU A 212 -1.17 12.71 -3.03
C LEU A 212 -2.52 13.41 -2.93
N GLY A 213 -2.55 14.68 -3.36
CA GLY A 213 -3.74 15.49 -3.38
C GLY A 213 -4.68 15.15 -4.54
N HIS A 214 -5.60 16.06 -4.82
CA HIS A 214 -6.76 15.80 -5.67
C HIS A 214 -6.40 15.80 -7.17
N LEU A 215 -7.29 15.24 -7.99
CA LEU A 215 -7.19 15.37 -9.44
C LEU A 215 -7.47 16.84 -9.84
N GLY A 216 -6.81 17.31 -10.89
CA GLY A 216 -7.04 18.66 -11.45
C GLY A 216 -6.08 19.76 -11.00
N ALA A 217 -5.01 19.42 -10.27
CA ALA A 217 -3.94 20.38 -10.00
C ALA A 217 -3.24 20.81 -11.31
N GLU A 218 -3.04 22.12 -11.50
CA GLU A 218 -2.41 22.71 -12.70
C GLU A 218 -0.87 22.84 -12.59
N ALA A 219 -0.35 22.78 -11.36
CA ALA A 219 1.07 22.91 -11.07
C ALA A 219 1.48 22.00 -9.92
N VAL A 220 2.78 21.67 -9.88
CA VAL A 220 3.37 20.95 -8.75
C VAL A 220 3.37 21.86 -7.53
N ARG A 221 2.73 21.44 -6.45
CA ARG A 221 2.72 22.14 -5.17
C ARG A 221 2.93 21.14 -4.04
N ILE A 222 3.86 21.46 -3.15
CA ILE A 222 4.13 20.71 -1.93
C ILE A 222 3.80 21.64 -0.76
N THR A 223 2.86 21.24 0.09
CA THR A 223 2.47 22.01 1.27
C THR A 223 2.65 21.18 2.54
N PRO A 224 3.25 21.71 3.61
CA PRO A 224 3.37 20.98 4.87
C PRO A 224 2.00 20.58 5.44
N LEU A 225 1.93 19.38 6.00
CA LEU A 225 0.80 18.87 6.77
C LEU A 225 1.22 18.66 8.22
N ALA A 226 0.42 19.16 9.16
CA ALA A 226 0.69 19.03 10.58
C ALA A 226 -0.59 18.73 11.37
N GLY A 227 -0.40 18.23 12.59
CA GLY A 227 -1.48 18.03 13.55
C GLY A 227 -2.64 17.21 13.00
N ALA A 228 -3.84 17.75 13.10
CA ALA A 228 -5.08 17.06 12.72
C ALA A 228 -5.16 16.71 11.23
N GLU A 229 -4.63 17.55 10.33
CA GLU A 229 -4.67 17.28 8.89
C GLU A 229 -3.83 16.04 8.54
N ALA A 230 -2.58 16.01 9.00
CA ALA A 230 -1.70 14.86 8.81
C ALA A 230 -2.29 13.59 9.45
N PHE A 231 -2.89 13.73 10.65
CA PHE A 231 -3.53 12.62 11.35
C PHE A 231 -4.65 11.98 10.54
N VAL A 232 -5.56 12.81 10.00
CA VAL A 232 -6.68 12.34 9.17
C VAL A 232 -6.16 11.62 7.92
N GLU A 233 -5.12 12.14 7.28
CA GLU A 233 -4.52 11.52 6.10
C GLU A 233 -3.90 10.15 6.41
N TRP A 234 -3.20 10.00 7.54
CA TRP A 234 -2.70 8.69 7.99
C TRP A 234 -3.83 7.71 8.32
N VAL A 235 -4.92 8.16 8.94
CA VAL A 235 -6.10 7.33 9.20
C VAL A 235 -6.72 6.85 7.88
N ARG A 236 -6.93 7.77 6.92
CA ARG A 236 -7.46 7.45 5.59
C ARG A 236 -6.59 6.47 4.82
N ALA A 237 -5.27 6.56 4.98
CA ALA A 237 -4.35 5.65 4.33
C ALA A 237 -4.28 4.27 5.03
N SER A 238 -4.80 4.09 6.24
CA SER A 238 -4.62 2.85 7.00
C SER A 238 -5.46 1.68 6.45
N PHE A 239 -4.86 0.48 6.39
CA PHE A 239 -5.62 -0.75 6.11
C PHE A 239 -6.36 -1.20 7.35
N GLN A 240 -7.69 -1.22 7.31
CA GLN A 240 -8.53 -1.65 8.42
C GLN A 240 -9.60 -2.61 7.96
N ILE A 241 -9.71 -3.75 8.65
CA ILE A 241 -10.79 -4.70 8.42
C ILE A 241 -11.96 -4.42 9.36
N ASP A 242 -11.70 -3.94 10.58
CA ASP A 242 -12.70 -3.61 11.58
C ASP A 242 -12.07 -2.88 12.78
N VAL A 243 -12.88 -2.08 13.48
CA VAL A 243 -12.53 -1.34 14.69
C VAL A 243 -13.53 -1.70 15.80
N VAL A 244 -13.64 -2.98 16.13
CA VAL A 244 -14.60 -3.45 17.17
C VAL A 244 -14.04 -3.32 18.57
N ALA A 245 -12.73 -3.44 18.71
CA ALA A 245 -12.07 -3.47 20.01
C ALA A 245 -11.58 -2.06 20.39
N PRO A 246 -12.13 -1.43 21.44
CA PRO A 246 -11.74 -0.08 21.87
C PRO A 246 -10.23 0.06 22.10
N ASP A 247 -9.59 -1.00 22.61
CA ASP A 247 -8.15 -1.03 22.84
C ASP A 247 -7.32 -1.02 21.54
N ALA A 248 -7.81 -1.70 20.50
CA ALA A 248 -7.12 -1.72 19.20
C ALA A 248 -7.17 -0.35 18.54
N LEU A 249 -8.33 0.31 18.60
CA LEU A 249 -8.52 1.68 18.14
C LEU A 249 -7.60 2.64 18.89
N THR A 250 -7.60 2.58 20.22
CA THR A 250 -6.76 3.45 21.06
C THR A 250 -5.28 3.29 20.74
N ARG A 251 -4.80 2.05 20.57
CA ARG A 251 -3.40 1.77 20.17
C ARG A 251 -3.08 2.35 18.80
N GLN A 252 -3.99 2.24 17.85
CA GLN A 252 -3.80 2.79 16.51
C GLN A 252 -3.75 4.32 16.53
N MET A 253 -4.71 4.98 17.18
CA MET A 253 -4.73 6.44 17.27
C MET A 253 -3.49 6.97 17.99
N THR A 254 -3.01 6.28 19.02
CA THR A 254 -1.74 6.60 19.68
C THR A 254 -0.55 6.47 18.72
N ARG A 255 -0.52 5.41 17.90
CA ARG A 255 0.56 5.18 16.93
C ARG A 255 0.57 6.23 15.83
N ILE A 256 -0.59 6.57 15.27
CA ILE A 256 -0.72 7.63 14.25
C ILE A 256 -0.34 8.99 14.83
N SER A 257 -0.77 9.31 16.05
CA SER A 257 -0.38 10.56 16.72
C SER A 257 1.14 10.70 16.83
N ARG A 258 1.84 9.61 17.16
CA ARG A 258 3.31 9.59 17.20
C ARG A 258 3.93 9.72 15.82
N LEU A 259 3.37 9.08 14.79
CA LEU A 259 3.84 9.25 13.41
C LEU A 259 3.77 10.71 12.97
N VAL A 260 2.66 11.39 13.27
CA VAL A 260 2.47 12.81 12.94
C VAL A 260 3.48 13.70 13.67
N ALA A 261 3.85 13.36 14.90
CA ALA A 261 4.83 14.12 15.68
C ALA A 261 6.29 13.91 15.21
N GLU A 262 6.60 12.76 14.62
CA GLU A 262 7.98 12.36 14.29
C GLU A 262 8.31 12.47 12.79
N ILE A 263 7.32 12.33 11.91
CA ILE A 263 7.52 12.22 10.46
C ILE A 263 6.99 13.47 9.77
N PRO A 264 7.85 14.22 9.05
CA PRO A 264 7.42 15.30 8.17
C PRO A 264 6.38 14.81 7.16
N CYS A 265 5.22 15.44 7.16
CA CYS A 265 4.10 15.11 6.28
C CYS A 265 3.87 16.27 5.31
N PHE A 266 3.58 15.95 4.06
CA PHE A 266 3.32 16.94 3.02
C PHE A 266 2.14 16.52 2.16
N ARG A 267 1.37 17.49 1.68
CA ARG A 267 0.43 17.30 0.58
C ARG A 267 1.14 17.58 -0.73
N LEU A 268 1.00 16.67 -1.69
CA LEU A 268 1.61 16.75 -3.02
C LEU A 268 0.50 16.82 -4.08
N ASP A 269 0.28 18.02 -4.60
CA ASP A 269 -0.63 18.31 -5.70
C ASP A 269 0.18 18.47 -7.00
N TYR A 270 -0.24 17.83 -8.09
CA TYR A 270 0.43 17.97 -9.39
C TYR A 270 -0.45 17.52 -10.57
N PRO A 271 -0.24 18.07 -11.79
CA PRO A 271 -0.92 17.60 -13.00
C PRO A 271 -0.65 16.11 -13.25
N ARG A 272 -1.70 15.32 -13.48
CA ARG A 272 -1.59 13.86 -13.71
C ARG A 272 -1.13 13.54 -15.14
N GLU A 273 -0.03 14.15 -15.55
CA GLU A 273 0.59 14.06 -16.87
C GLU A 273 1.98 13.44 -16.75
N PHE A 274 2.27 12.42 -17.56
CA PHE A 274 3.55 11.70 -17.48
C PHE A 274 4.77 12.60 -17.75
N ALA A 275 4.63 13.58 -18.64
CA ALA A 275 5.68 14.55 -18.96
C ALA A 275 6.08 15.40 -17.74
N ARG A 276 5.15 15.68 -16.84
CA ARG A 276 5.37 16.51 -15.65
C ARG A 276 6.00 15.73 -14.49
N LEU A 277 6.10 14.40 -14.58
CA LEU A 277 6.67 13.58 -13.50
C LEU A 277 8.13 13.94 -13.18
N GLY A 278 8.89 14.45 -14.15
CA GLY A 278 10.24 14.97 -13.90
C GLY A 278 10.26 16.12 -12.89
N GLU A 279 9.37 17.09 -13.06
CA GLU A 279 9.21 18.23 -12.14
C GLU A 279 8.73 17.77 -10.76
N VAL A 280 7.82 16.80 -10.71
CA VAL A 280 7.33 16.22 -9.44
C VAL A 280 8.46 15.57 -8.66
N ARG A 281 9.32 14.78 -9.34
CA ARG A 281 10.50 14.16 -8.71
C ARG A 281 11.44 15.22 -8.15
N ALA A 282 11.78 16.24 -8.94
CA ALA A 282 12.66 17.32 -8.52
C ALA A 282 12.12 18.03 -7.27
N ALA A 283 10.84 18.43 -7.28
CA ALA A 283 10.22 19.10 -6.14
C ALA A 283 10.23 18.24 -4.85
N VAL A 284 9.99 16.94 -4.97
CA VAL A 284 10.05 16.01 -3.83
C VAL A 284 11.48 15.88 -3.31
N LEU A 285 12.48 15.73 -4.19
CA LEU A 285 13.89 15.65 -3.80
C LEU A 285 14.35 16.94 -3.11
N ASP A 286 14.08 18.11 -3.68
CA ASP A 286 14.39 19.42 -3.09
C ASP A 286 13.75 19.58 -1.70
N THR A 287 12.50 19.11 -1.55
CA THR A 287 11.82 19.12 -0.25
C THR A 287 12.54 18.24 0.77
N ILE A 288 12.99 17.04 0.37
CA ILE A 288 13.69 16.09 1.26
C ILE A 288 15.05 16.65 1.71
N ASP A 289 15.78 17.28 0.79
CA ASP A 289 17.08 17.90 1.05
C ASP A 289 16.97 19.05 2.05
N GLY A 290 15.81 19.74 2.08
CA GLY A 290 15.51 20.78 3.07
C GLY A 290 15.15 20.27 4.47
N ILE A 291 14.94 18.96 4.66
CA ILE A 291 14.65 18.39 5.99
C ILE A 291 15.99 18.10 6.69
N ALA A 292 16.09 18.31 8.01
CA ALA A 292 17.29 17.94 8.78
C ALA A 292 17.54 16.42 8.74
N PRO A 293 18.77 15.92 8.44
CA PRO A 293 19.06 14.49 8.26
C PRO A 293 18.56 13.63 9.43
N LEU A 294 18.18 12.39 9.16
CA LEU A 294 17.85 11.45 10.23
C LEU A 294 19.10 11.23 11.09
N PRO A 295 18.96 11.18 12.44
CA PRO A 295 20.10 10.92 13.30
C PRO A 295 20.74 9.60 12.90
N ASN A 296 22.07 9.63 12.72
CA ASN A 296 22.81 8.53 12.12
C ASN A 296 22.57 7.24 12.93
N ALA A 297 22.04 6.20 12.28
CA ALA A 297 21.81 4.88 12.91
C ALA A 297 23.13 4.12 13.18
N ALA A 298 24.28 4.75 12.96
CA ALA A 298 25.61 4.21 13.21
C ALA A 298 26.01 4.39 14.69
N ALA A 299 25.28 3.74 15.61
CA ALA A 299 25.72 3.50 16.99
C ALA A 299 24.85 2.45 17.70
N SER A 300 24.72 1.26 17.14
CA SER A 300 24.35 0.06 17.90
C SER A 300 24.79 -1.14 17.08
N GLY A 301 25.89 -1.75 17.52
CA GLY A 301 26.52 -2.91 16.89
C GLY A 301 25.73 -4.20 17.00
#